data_AF-A0A2N1NKN3-F1
#
_entry.id   AF-A0A2N1NKN3-F1
#
_cell.length_a   1.000
_cell.length_b   1.000
_cell.length_c   1.000
_cell.angle_alpha   90.00
_cell.angle_beta   90.00
_cell.angle_gamma   90.00
#
_symmetry.space_group_name_H-M   'P 1'
#
loop_
_entity.id
_entity.type
_entity.pdbx_description
1 polymer ?
#
loop_
_entity_poly.entity_id
_entity_poly.type
_entity_poly.pdbx_seq_one_letter_code
_entity_poly.pdbx_strand_id
1 'polypeptide(L)'
;MPHDLDLALKICQGLRPELVEVPKIFDAKNVQKKYEDTEAEYIELMKKCWDSNPDKRPKAEKLYENFRKWFGIIPNTSIPG
;
A
#
# COMPACT_ATOMS: atom_id res chain seq x y z
N MET A 1 -20.65 16.73 10.64
CA MET A 1 -19.45 16.92 9.79
C MET A 1 -19.92 17.18 8.37
N PRO A 2 -19.63 18.35 7.79
CA PRO A 2 -19.88 18.56 6.38
C PRO A 2 -18.93 17.67 5.56
N HIS A 3 -19.45 17.03 4.53
CA HIS A 3 -18.63 16.30 3.57
C HIS A 3 -17.97 17.30 2.62
N ASP A 4 -16.68 17.12 2.35
CA ASP A 4 -15.97 17.90 1.33
C ASP A 4 -16.38 17.38 -0.07
N LEU A 5 -17.35 18.04 -0.68
CA LEU A 5 -17.87 17.68 -2.00
C LEU A 5 -16.78 17.73 -3.08
N ASP A 6 -15.87 18.70 -3.00
CA ASP A 6 -14.79 18.86 -3.98
C ASP A 6 -13.83 17.68 -3.90
N LEU A 7 -13.50 17.23 -2.69
CA LEU A 7 -12.69 16.03 -2.48
C LEU A 7 -13.41 14.79 -3.00
N ALA A 8 -14.70 14.62 -2.70
CA ALA A 8 -15.48 13.47 -3.19
C ALA A 8 -15.50 13.43 -4.73
N LEU A 9 -15.69 14.58 -5.38
CA LEU A 9 -15.66 14.69 -6.84
C LEU A 9 -14.29 14.31 -7.41
N LYS A 10 -13.19 14.79 -6.82
CA LYS A 10 -11.83 14.44 -7.24
C LYS A 10 -11.57 12.92 -7.12
N ILE A 11 -12.02 12.27 -6.05
CA ILE A 11 -11.88 10.82 -5.87
C ILE A 11 -12.64 10.04 -6.97
N CYS A 12 -13.87 10.46 -7.27
CA CYS A 12 -14.67 9.90 -8.36
C CYS A 12 -14.00 10.09 -9.73
N GLN A 13 -13.29 11.21 -9.91
CA GLN A 13 -12.51 11.51 -11.13
C GLN A 13 -11.16 10.79 -11.18
N GLY A 14 -10.82 9.98 -10.18
CA GLY A 14 -9.60 9.18 -10.19
C GLY A 14 -8.47 9.71 -9.31
N LEU A 15 -8.70 10.73 -8.48
CA LEU A 15 -7.72 11.11 -7.45
C LEU A 15 -7.43 9.89 -6.56
N ARG A 16 -6.15 9.55 -6.41
CA ARG A 16 -5.65 8.48 -5.55
C ARG A 16 -4.58 9.04 -4.61
N PRO A 17 -4.41 8.45 -3.42
CA PRO A 17 -3.29 8.76 -2.55
C PRO A 17 -1.94 8.62 -3.27
N GLU A 18 -1.01 9.50 -2.94
CA GLU A 18 0.39 9.33 -3.31
C GLU A 18 0.95 8.11 -2.56
N LEU A 19 1.70 7.27 -3.27
CA LEU A 19 2.39 6.14 -2.68
C LEU A 19 3.76 6.63 -2.23
N VAL A 20 3.93 6.81 -0.92
CA VAL A 20 5.16 7.29 -0.29
C VAL A 20 6.16 6.15 -0.09
N GLU A 21 7.45 6.47 -0.25
CA GLU A 21 8.56 5.54 -0.06
C GLU A 21 8.73 5.12 1.42
N VAL A 22 9.12 3.87 1.67
CA VAL A 22 9.45 3.41 3.02
C VAL A 22 10.71 4.14 3.50
N PRO A 23 10.64 4.82 4.67
CA PRO A 23 11.80 5.47 5.25
C PRO A 23 12.97 4.51 5.46
N LYS A 24 14.19 4.98 5.18
CA LYS A 24 15.43 4.23 5.43
C LYS A 24 15.84 4.33 6.90
N ILE A 25 15.11 3.61 7.75
CA ILE A 25 15.24 3.67 9.21
C ILE A 25 15.97 2.48 9.81
N PHE A 26 16.24 1.43 9.03
CA PHE A 26 16.91 0.22 9.53
C PHE A 26 18.38 0.19 9.10
N ASP A 27 19.29 0.19 10.09
CA ASP A 27 20.74 0.06 9.85
C ASP A 27 21.12 -1.30 9.24
N ALA A 28 20.38 -2.34 9.63
CA ALA A 28 20.56 -3.68 9.11
C ALA A 28 20.02 -3.75 7.67
N LYS A 29 20.92 -3.75 6.68
CA LYS A 29 20.57 -3.75 5.24
C LYS A 29 19.61 -4.85 4.83
N ASN A 30 19.74 -6.05 5.40
CA ASN A 30 18.84 -7.17 5.14
C ASN A 30 17.42 -6.93 5.66
N VAL A 31 17.28 -6.17 6.75
CA VAL A 31 16.00 -5.75 7.31
C VAL A 31 15.40 -4.65 6.46
N GLN A 32 16.16 -3.60 6.13
CA GLN A 32 15.70 -2.51 5.24
C GLN A 32 15.21 -3.06 3.89
N LYS A 33 16.00 -3.92 3.25
CA LYS A 33 15.67 -4.50 1.95
C LYS A 33 14.33 -5.27 1.97
N LYS A 34 14.01 -5.95 3.07
CA LYS A 34 12.74 -6.69 3.21
C LYS A 34 11.53 -5.75 3.14
N TYR A 35 11.65 -4.53 3.66
CA TYR A 35 10.60 -3.51 3.59
C TYR A 35 10.53 -2.86 2.21
N GLU A 36 11.67 -2.54 1.59
CA GLU A 36 11.72 -2.02 0.22
C GLU A 36 11.10 -3.01 -0.78
N ASP A 37 11.41 -4.31 -0.65
CA ASP A 37 10.80 -5.38 -1.47
C ASP A 37 9.28 -5.45 -1.23
N THR A 38 8.83 -5.35 0.03
CA THR A 38 7.40 -5.37 0.41
C THR A 38 6.66 -4.14 -0.11
N GLU A 39 7.30 -2.98 -0.06
CA GLU A 39 6.80 -1.73 -0.62
C GLU A 39 6.56 -1.84 -2.11
N ALA A 40 7.52 -2.37 -2.88
CA ALA A 40 7.36 -2.55 -4.31
C ALA A 40 6.14 -3.44 -4.61
N GLU A 41 5.97 -4.53 -3.87
CA GLU A 41 4.79 -5.42 -3.98
C GLU A 41 3.49 -4.70 -3.61
N TYR A 42 3.49 -3.88 -2.55
CA TYR A 42 2.34 -3.08 -2.13
C TYR A 42 1.96 -2.05 -3.18
N ILE A 43 2.92 -1.29 -3.72
CA ILE A 43 2.70 -0.28 -4.75
C ILE A 43 2.06 -0.90 -5.99
N GLU A 44 2.58 -2.05 -6.45
CA GLU A 44 1.97 -2.78 -7.57
C GLU A 44 0.55 -3.26 -7.25
N LEU A 45 0.31 -3.73 -6.03
CA LEU A 45 -1.01 -4.16 -5.61
C LEU A 45 -2.01 -2.99 -5.61
N MET A 46 -1.63 -1.84 -5.05
CA MET A 46 -2.49 -0.66 -4.99
C MET A 46 -2.85 -0.13 -6.37
N LYS A 47 -1.89 -0.13 -7.32
CA LYS A 47 -2.16 0.19 -8.73
C LYS A 47 -3.23 -0.72 -9.33
N LYS A 48 -3.17 -2.03 -9.07
CA LYS A 48 -4.18 -3.01 -9.53
C LYS A 48 -5.53 -2.81 -8.84
N CYS A 49 -5.54 -2.55 -7.53
CA CYS A 49 -6.77 -2.29 -6.76
C CYS A 49 -7.56 -1.08 -7.29
N TRP A 50 -6.84 -0.08 -7.78
CA TRP A 50 -7.43 1.18 -8.24
C TRP A 50 -7.57 1.29 -9.75
N ASP A 51 -7.35 0.19 -10.48
CA ASP A 51 -7.50 0.16 -11.93
C ASP A 51 -8.94 0.57 -12.32
N SER A 52 -9.03 1.46 -13.31
CA SER A 52 -10.29 1.94 -13.85
C SER A 52 -11.11 0.83 -14.47
N ASN A 53 -10.46 -0.22 -14.99
CA ASN A 53 -11.12 -1.44 -15.43
C ASN A 53 -11.34 -2.39 -14.22
N PRO A 54 -12.59 -2.67 -13.82
CA PRO A 54 -12.90 -3.58 -12.72
C PRO A 54 -12.32 -4.99 -12.90
N ASP A 55 -12.19 -5.47 -14.13
CA ASP A 55 -11.69 -6.83 -14.42
C ASP A 55 -10.19 -7.00 -14.12
N LYS A 56 -9.45 -5.89 -14.09
CA LYS A 56 -8.02 -5.89 -13.73
C LYS A 56 -7.80 -5.84 -12.22
N ARG A 57 -8.85 -5.61 -11.43
CA ARG A 57 -8.74 -5.55 -9.97
C ARG A 57 -8.50 -6.94 -9.39
N PRO A 58 -7.68 -7.06 -8.35
CA PRO A 58 -7.42 -8.34 -7.71
C PRO A 58 -8.67 -8.86 -7.01
N LYS A 59 -8.82 -10.18 -6.99
CA LYS A 59 -9.82 -10.85 -6.15
C LYS A 59 -9.46 -10.71 -4.67
N ALA A 60 -10.48 -10.78 -3.81
CA ALA A 60 -10.30 -10.75 -2.35
C ALA A 60 -9.34 -11.84 -1.83
N GLU A 61 -9.40 -13.04 -2.42
CA GLU A 61 -8.47 -14.12 -2.11
C GLU A 61 -7.00 -13.73 -2.36
N LYS A 62 -6.73 -13.04 -3.48
CA LYS A 62 -5.37 -12.57 -3.80
C LYS A 62 -4.89 -11.51 -2.83
N LEU A 63 -5.79 -10.62 -2.40
CA LEU A 63 -5.51 -9.63 -1.37
C LEU A 63 -5.13 -10.32 -0.04
N TYR A 64 -5.90 -11.31 0.37
CA TYR A 64 -5.63 -12.09 1.58
C TYR A 64 -4.26 -12.78 1.54
N GLU A 65 -3.89 -13.40 0.42
CA GLU A 65 -2.56 -14.01 0.25
C GLU A 65 -1.42 -13.00 0.43
N ASN A 66 -1.53 -11.82 -0.20
CA ASN A 66 -0.52 -10.76 -0.09
C ASN A 66 -0.40 -10.27 1.35
N PHE A 67 -1.51 -9.95 2.01
CA PHE A 67 -1.48 -9.46 3.39
C PHE A 67 -0.95 -10.51 4.37
N ARG A 68 -1.33 -11.78 4.19
CA ARG A 68 -0.81 -12.89 4.99
C ARG A 68 0.71 -13.05 4.83
N LYS A 69 1.23 -12.91 3.61
CA LYS A 69 2.67 -12.94 3.33
C LYS A 69 3.40 -11.81 4.07
N TRP A 70 2.84 -10.60 4.05
CA TRP A 70 3.47 -9.43 4.68
C TRP A 70 3.33 -9.38 6.20
N PHE A 71 2.33 -10.05 6.78
CA PHE A 71 2.14 -10.09 8.23
C PHE A 71 3.38 -10.61 8.98
N GLY A 72 4.13 -11.55 8.41
CA GLY A 72 5.41 -12.03 8.96
C GLY A 72 6.62 -11.10 8.69
N ILE A 73 6.39 -9.95 8.07
CA ILE A 73 7.42 -8.97 7.69
C ILE A 73 7.36 -7.73 8.56
N ILE A 74 6.15 -7.29 8.92
CA ILE A 74 5.93 -6.12 9.76
C ILE A 74 6.57 -6.38 11.14
N PRO A 75 7.45 -5.50 11.64
CA PRO A 75 8.08 -5.71 12.91
C PRO A 75 7.04 -5.47 14.01
N ASN A 76 7.02 -6.33 15.03
CA ASN A 76 6.19 -6.12 16.23
C ASN A 76 6.77 -5.03 17.16
N THR A 77 7.76 -4.28 16.69
CA THR A 77 8.44 -3.23 17.44
C THR A 77 8.01 -1.88 16.92
N SER A 78 7.95 -0.91 17.81
CA SER A 78 7.67 0.49 17.49
C SER A 78 8.61 0.97 16.38
N ILE A 79 8.04 1.58 15.33
CA ILE A 79 8.82 2.36 14.38
C ILE A 79 9.39 3.56 15.17
N PRO A 80 10.71 3.78 15.18
CA PRO A 80 11.29 4.97 15.80
C PRO A 80 10.68 6.22 15.17
N GLY A 81 10.17 7.13 16.02
CA GLY A 81 9.58 8.41 15.60
C GLY A 81 10.62 9.44 15.21
#